data_AF-A0A7J8NCU1-F1
#
_entry.id   AF-A0A7J8NCU1-F1
#
_cell.length_a   1.000
_cell.length_b   1.000
_cell.length_c   1.000
_cell.angle_alpha   90.00
_cell.angle_beta   90.00
_cell.angle_gamma   90.00
#
_symmetry.space_group_name_H-M   'P 1'
#
loop_
_entity.id
_entity.type
_entity.pdbx_description
1 polymer ?
#
loop_
_entity_poly.entity_id
_entity_poly.type
_entity_poly.pdbx_seq_one_letter_code
_entity_poly.pdbx_strand_id
1 'polypeptide(L)' 'MNNNSISGQIPPELARLPYLVHFLLDNNKLSGHLPPELSRMPNLTILSLRNCNLQGPIPDLSRIPQLGYL' A
#
# COMPACT_ATOMS: atom_id res chain seq x y z
N MET A 1 5.31 -14.17 1.03
CA MET A 1 4.38 -15.05 1.77
C MET A 1 3.44 -14.14 2.51
N ASN A 2 2.28 -13.80 1.93
CA ASN A 2 1.39 -12.77 2.49
C ASN A 2 0.03 -13.42 2.63
N ASN A 3 -0.17 -14.16 3.73
CA ASN A 3 -1.44 -14.80 4.07
C ASN A 3 -1.56 -14.69 5.60
N ASN A 4 -2.07 -13.56 6.08
CA ASN A 4 -2.28 -13.34 7.50
C ASN A 4 -3.73 -12.90 7.74
N SER A 5 -4.10 -12.82 9.02
CA SER A 5 -5.38 -12.23 9.43
C SER A 5 -5.25 -10.74 9.74
N ILE A 6 -4.32 -10.03 9.10
CA ILE A 6 -4.15 -8.58 9.33
C ILE A 6 -5.41 -7.88 8.84
N SER A 7 -6.03 -7.10 9.72
CA SER A 7 -7.30 -6.42 9.49
C SER A 7 -7.22 -4.94 9.87
N GLY A 8 -8.22 -4.18 9.44
CA GLY A 8 -8.27 -2.73 9.66
C GLY A 8 -7.90 -1.95 8.40
N GLN A 9 -7.61 -0.67 8.56
CA GLN A 9 -7.23 0.23 7.47
C GLN A 9 -5.71 0.31 7.34
N ILE A 10 -5.23 0.68 6.16
CA ILE A 10 -3.81 0.99 5.94
C ILE A 10 -3.55 2.37 6.58
N PRO A 11 -2.68 2.47 7.60
CA PRO A 11 -2.43 3.74 8.27
C PRO A 11 -1.64 4.70 7.36
N PRO A 12 -2.03 5.99 7.25
CA PRO A 12 -1.30 6.98 6.44
C PRO A 12 0.13 7.21 6.93
N GLU A 13 0.43 6.90 8.19
CA GLU A 13 1.76 7.00 8.78
C GLU A 13 2.79 6.09 8.11
N LEU A 14 2.37 5.04 7.39
CA LEU A 14 3.28 4.19 6.60
C LEU A 14 4.04 4.96 5.53
N ALA A 15 3.48 6.07 5.05
CA ALA A 15 4.17 6.98 4.14
C ALA A 15 5.46 7.59 4.73
N ARG A 16 5.65 7.49 6.05
CA ARG A 16 6.82 8.00 6.78
C ARG A 16 7.94 6.98 6.89
N LEU A 17 7.86 5.83 6.23
CA LEU A 17 8.91 4.82 6.19
C LEU A 17 9.84 5.10 4.99
N PRO A 18 10.94 5.87 5.17
CA PRO A 18 11.72 6.37 4.03
C PRO A 18 12.44 5.26 3.27
N TYR A 19 12.68 4.10 3.89
CA TYR A 19 13.44 3.00 3.31
C TYR A 19 12.56 1.83 2.85
N LEU A 20 11.23 1.96 2.86
CA LEU A 20 10.37 0.87 2.43
C LEU A 20 10.41 0.76 0.90
N VAL A 21 10.86 -0.39 0.42
CA VAL A 21 11.01 -0.68 -1.02
C VAL A 21 9.88 -1.58 -1.53
N HIS A 22 9.55 -2.64 -0.79
CA HIS A 22 8.48 -3.57 -1.13
C HIS A 22 7.45 -3.59 -0.02
N PHE A 23 6.18 -3.41 -0.39
CA PHE A 23 5.06 -3.51 0.53
C PHE A 23 4.04 -4.51 0.00
N LEU A 24 4.13 -5.75 0.49
CA LEU A 24 3.34 -6.88 0.02
C LEU A 24 2.42 -7.37 1.14
N LEU A 25 1.13 -7.12 1.00
CA LEU A 25 0.10 -7.46 1.99
C LEU A 25 -1.05 -8.23 1.36
N ASP A 26 -0.76 -9.01 0.32
CA ASP A 26 -1.75 -9.86 -0.32
C ASP A 26 -2.47 -10.77 0.70
N ASN A 27 -3.67 -11.22 0.35
CA ASN A 27 -4.49 -12.16 1.12
C ASN A 27 -4.61 -11.79 2.62
N ASN A 28 -4.92 -10.52 2.90
CA ASN A 28 -5.24 -10.03 4.24
C ASN A 28 -6.67 -9.47 4.29
N LYS A 29 -7.15 -9.20 5.50
CA LYS A 29 -8.48 -8.62 5.74
C LYS A 29 -8.45 -7.10 5.85
N LEU A 30 -7.49 -6.45 5.16
CA LEU A 30 -7.39 -5.00 5.10
C LEU A 30 -8.61 -4.43 4.39
N SER A 31 -9.11 -3.30 4.87
CA SER A 31 -10.35 -2.69 4.41
C SER A 31 -10.26 -1.17 4.43
N GLY A 32 -11.28 -0.48 3.90
CA GLY A 32 -11.26 0.98 3.78
C GLY A 32 -10.48 1.43 2.55
N HIS A 33 -9.95 2.66 2.58
CA HIS A 33 -9.35 3.32 1.42
C HIS A 33 -7.83 3.21 1.44
N LEU A 34 -7.22 3.29 0.26
CA LEU A 34 -5.77 3.46 0.15
C LEU A 34 -5.41 4.91 0.52
N PRO A 35 -4.52 5.14 1.50
CA PRO A 35 -4.18 6.50 1.90
C PRO A 35 -3.42 7.22 0.78
N PRO A 36 -3.81 8.44 0.39
CA PRO A 36 -3.11 9.21 -0.64
C PRO A 36 -1.67 9.55 -0.23
N GLU A 37 -1.34 9.51 1.06
CA GLU A 37 0.00 9.73 1.58
C GLU A 37 1.02 8.72 1.04
N LEU A 38 0.60 7.52 0.61
CA LEU A 38 1.52 6.55 0.00
C LEU A 38 2.26 7.12 -1.21
N SER A 39 1.68 8.13 -1.89
CA SER A 39 2.33 8.86 -2.97
C SER A 39 3.65 9.54 -2.55
N ARG A 40 3.93 9.64 -1.24
CA ARG A 40 5.11 10.30 -0.67
C ARG A 40 6.24 9.31 -0.34
N MET A 41 6.09 8.03 -0.64
CA MET A 41 7.08 7.00 -0.33
C MET A 41 8.17 6.97 -1.42
N PRO A 42 9.36 7.55 -1.18
CA PRO A 42 10.31 7.87 -2.25
C PRO A 42 10.99 6.63 -2.84
N ASN A 43 11.07 5.55 -2.07
CA ASN A 43 11.79 4.33 -2.42
C ASN A 43 10.87 3.15 -2.72
N LEU A 44 9.55 3.33 -2.67
CA LEU A 44 8.60 2.25 -2.91
C LEU A 44 8.61 1.87 -4.39
N THR A 45 8.83 0.59 -4.66
CA THR A 45 8.91 0.02 -6.02
C THR A 45 7.82 -0.99 -6.29
N ILE A 46 7.41 -1.72 -5.25
CA ILE A 46 6.35 -2.74 -5.32
C ILE A 46 5.35 -2.48 -4.21
N LEU A 47 4.09 -2.27 -4.61
CA LEU A 47 2.93 -2.29 -3.73
C LEU A 47 2.07 -3.47 -4.16
N SER A 48 1.73 -4.39 -3.28
CA SER A 48 0.79 -5.46 -3.62
C SER A 48 -0.22 -5.66 -2.50
N LEU A 49 -1.49 -5.48 -2.87
CA LEU A 49 -2.65 -5.49 -1.97
C LEU A 49 -3.73 -6.44 -2.50
N ARG A 50 -3.31 -7.49 -3.22
CA ARG A 50 -4.23 -8.43 -3.87
C ARG A 50 -5.04 -9.19 -2.82
N ASN A 51 -6.31 -9.46 -3.11
CA ASN A 51 -7.19 -10.20 -2.20
C ASN A 51 -7.34 -9.53 -0.81
N CYS A 52 -7.38 -8.19 -0.79
CA CYS A 52 -7.83 -7.38 0.34
C CYS A 52 -9.23 -6.81 0.08
N ASN A 53 -9.90 -6.31 1.13
CA ASN A 53 -11.24 -5.72 1.07
C ASN A 53 -11.21 -4.19 0.95
N LEU A 54 -10.25 -3.66 0.18
CA LEU A 54 -10.07 -2.22 -0.03
C LEU A 54 -11.18 -1.66 -0.94
N GLN A 55 -11.58 -0.43 -0.67
CA GLN A 55 -12.72 0.24 -1.31
C GLN A 55 -12.36 1.67 -1.71
N GLY A 56 -13.17 2.23 -2.61
CA GLY A 56 -13.01 3.58 -3.14
C GLY A 56 -11.91 3.73 -4.20
N PRO A 57 -11.60 4.97 -4.61
CA PRO A 57 -10.69 5.22 -5.72
C PRO A 57 -9.25 4.92 -5.34
N ILE A 58 -8.46 4.49 -6.34
CA ILE A 58 -7.01 4.43 -6.22
C ILE A 58 -6.50 5.90 -6.19
N PRO A 59 -5.78 6.33 -5.14
CA PRO A 59 -5.23 7.67 -5.07
C PRO A 59 -4.17 7.88 -6.16
N ASP A 60 -3.84 9.14 -6.43
CA ASP A 60 -2.77 9.47 -7.36
C ASP A 60 -1.40 9.02 -6.81
N LEU A 61 -0.86 7.94 -7.38
CA LEU A 61 0.44 7.38 -7.04
C LEU A 61 1.55 7.86 -8.01
N SER A 62 1.27 8.81 -8.92
CA SER A 62 2.24 9.30 -9.91
C SER A 62 3.52 9.90 -9.31
N ARG A 63 3.46 10.31 -8.04
CA ARG A 63 4.59 10.85 -7.27
C ARG A 63 5.57 9.79 -6.76
N ILE A 64 5.30 8.50 -6.99
CA ILE A 64 6.19 7.40 -6.65
C ILE A 64 6.99 7.03 -7.91
N PRO A 65 8.19 7.60 -8.11
CA PRO A 65 8.88 7.55 -9.40
C PRO A 65 9.32 6.14 -9.82
N GLN A 66 9.38 5.21 -8.87
CA GLN A 66 9.90 3.86 -9.08
C GLN A 66 8.81 2.77 -8.98
N LEU A 67 7.54 3.14 -8.81
CA LEU A 67 6.46 2.17 -8.64
C LEU A 67 6.19 1.44 -9.96
N GLY A 68 6.65 0.20 -10.05
CA GLY A 68 6.55 -0.62 -11.27
C GLY A 68 5.43 -1.67 -11.23
N TYR A 69 4.92 -1.98 -10.04
CA TYR A 69 3.94 -3.06 -9.85
C TYR A 69 2.94 -2.71 -8.74
N LEU A 70 1.65 -2.89 -9.06
CA LEU A 70 0.48 -2.70 -8.17
C LEU A 70 -0.32 -4.01 -8.05
#